data_AF-A0AAV0WAB2-F1
#
_entry.id   AF-A0AAV0WAB2-F1
#
_cell.length_a   1.000
_cell.length_b   1.000
_cell.length_c   1.000
_cell.angle_alpha   90.00
_cell.angle_beta   90.00
_cell.angle_gamma   90.00
#
_symmetry.space_group_name_H-M   'P 1'
#
loop_
_entity.id
_entity.type
_entity.pdbx_description
1 polymer ?
#
loop_
_entity_poly.entity_id
_entity_poly.type
_entity_poly.pdbx_seq_one_letter_code
_entity_poly.pdbx_strand_id
1 'polypeptide(L)'
;MEAQHVCLLLHCEVRWLSRGKVLNRILELKNELLMFFQNEGNTVFISFLTDDIWCVKMAYLADIFNYLNSVNAGMQGKNENILTSTDKLLTFFKKIR
;
A
#
# COMPACT_ATOMS: atom_id res chain seq x y z
N MET A 1 9.44 -0.90 22.95
CA MET A 1 9.55 -1.08 21.48
C MET A 1 9.21 0.26 20.86
N GLU A 2 10.18 0.95 20.29
CA GLU A 2 9.94 2.18 19.54
C GLU A 2 9.20 1.83 18.25
N ALA A 3 8.13 2.56 17.93
CA ALA A 3 7.38 2.35 16.70
C ALA A 3 8.26 2.76 15.50
N GLN A 4 8.51 1.82 14.58
CA GLN A 4 9.31 2.06 13.37
C GLN A 4 8.74 3.15 12.44
N HIS A 5 7.51 3.60 12.70
CA HIS A 5 6.79 4.58 11.90
C HIS A 5 6.48 5.83 12.71
N VAL A 6 7.38 6.81 12.64
CA VAL A 6 7.31 8.06 13.43
C VAL A 6 6.49 9.15 12.73
N CYS A 7 6.23 9.01 11.42
CA CYS A 7 5.60 10.06 10.62
C CYS A 7 4.37 9.55 9.87
N LEU A 8 3.30 10.35 9.87
CA LEU A 8 2.09 10.11 9.09
C LEU A 8 2.42 10.16 7.60
N LEU A 9 1.96 9.19 6.80
CA LEU A 9 2.05 9.26 5.34
C LEU A 9 1.02 10.28 4.83
N LEU A 10 1.33 11.57 4.97
CA LEU A 10 0.51 12.63 4.41
C LEU A 10 0.66 12.69 2.88
N HIS A 11 -0.39 13.20 2.27
CA HIS A 11 -0.63 13.36 0.85
C HIS A 11 0.62 13.79 0.06
N CYS A 12 1.14 12.93 -0.82
CA CYS A 12 2.00 13.36 -1.93
C CYS A 12 1.16 13.47 -3.20
N GLU A 13 1.47 14.44 -4.07
CA GLU A 13 0.73 14.73 -5.31
C GLU A 13 0.56 13.51 -6.23
N VAL A 14 1.41 12.50 -6.09
CA VAL A 14 1.22 11.17 -6.69
C VAL A 14 0.27 10.33 -5.82
N ARG A 15 -1.02 10.68 -5.90
CA ARG A 15 -2.14 10.25 -5.04
C ARG A 15 -2.33 8.74 -4.84
N TRP A 16 -1.70 7.92 -5.67
CA TRP A 16 -1.85 6.47 -5.71
C TRP A 16 -0.64 5.74 -5.09
N LEU A 17 0.56 6.33 -5.19
CA LEU A 17 1.75 5.86 -4.46
C LEU A 17 1.51 5.90 -2.95
N SER A 18 0.89 6.97 -2.45
CA SER A 18 0.58 7.11 -1.03
C SER A 18 -0.47 6.10 -0.57
N ARG A 19 -1.49 5.83 -1.40
CA ARG A 19 -2.57 4.88 -1.08
C ARG A 19 -2.05 3.45 -0.88
N GLY A 20 -1.17 2.98 -1.76
CA GLY A 20 -0.53 1.67 -1.59
C GLY A 20 0.30 1.57 -0.31
N LYS A 21 1.11 2.60 -0.02
CA LYS A 21 1.93 2.65 1.19
C LYS A 21 1.11 2.68 2.47
N VAL A 22 -0.04 3.34 2.47
CA VAL A 22 -0.97 3.36 3.61
C VAL A 22 -1.52 1.95 3.87
N LEU A 23 -1.91 1.21 2.83
CA LEU A 23 -2.42 -0.16 2.99
C LEU A 23 -1.37 -1.09 3.61
N ASN A 24 -0.12 -1.06 3.13
CA ASN A 24 0.96 -1.84 3.75
C ASN A 24 1.14 -1.51 5.23
N ARG A 25 1.15 -0.21 5.57
CA ARG A 25 1.34 0.23 6.95
C ARG A 25 0.18 -0.18 7.87
N ILE A 26 -1.05 -0.23 7.35
CA ILE A 26 -2.19 -0.76 8.11
C ILE A 26 -2.00 -2.24 8.43
N LEU A 27 -1.47 -3.03 7.49
CA LEU A 27 -1.18 -4.45 7.70
C LEU A 27 -0.03 -4.65 8.70
N GLU A 28 1.04 -3.86 8.58
CA GLU A 28 2.20 -3.87 9.50
C GLU A 28 1.79 -3.52 10.93
N LEU A 29 0.87 -2.55 11.10
CA LEU A 29 0.40 -2.06 12.39
C LEU A 29 -0.94 -2.67 12.82
N LYS A 30 -1.34 -3.82 12.26
CA LYS A 30 -2.67 -4.42 12.50
C LYS A 30 -2.97 -4.56 14.00
N ASN A 31 -2.01 -5.04 14.78
CA ASN A 31 -2.19 -5.32 16.20
C ASN A 31 -2.29 -4.03 17.02
N GLU A 32 -1.43 -3.06 16.73
CA GLU A 32 -1.40 -1.74 17.36
C GLU A 32 -2.68 -0.96 17.06
N LEU A 33 -3.15 -1.01 15.80
CA LEU A 33 -4.42 -0.42 15.39
C LEU A 33 -5.61 -1.09 16.07
N LEU A 34 -5.58 -2.42 16.22
CA LEU A 34 -6.64 -3.14 16.93
C LEU A 34 -6.73 -2.69 18.39
N MET A 35 -5.61 -2.62 19.10
CA MET A 35 -5.58 -2.11 20.48
C MET A 35 -6.05 -0.65 20.57
N PHE A 36 -5.61 0.19 19.63
CA PHE A 36 -6.05 1.58 19.56
C PHE A 36 -7.57 1.70 19.39
N PHE A 37 -8.16 0.98 18.44
CA PHE A 37 -9.61 1.03 18.22
C PHE A 37 -10.42 0.39 19.34
N GLN A 38 -9.88 -0.59 20.05
CA GLN A 38 -10.48 -1.14 21.27
C GLN A 38 -10.58 -0.07 22.36
N ASN A 39 -9.51 0.70 22.58
CA ASN A 39 -9.50 1.80 23.55
C ASN A 39 -10.47 2.93 23.17
N GLU A 40 -10.56 3.25 21.87
CA GLU A 40 -11.48 4.26 21.34
C GLU A 40 -12.95 3.77 21.24
N GLY A 41 -13.22 2.49 21.50
CA GLY A 41 -14.56 1.90 21.37
C GLY A 41 -15.08 1.84 19.93
N ASN A 42 -14.19 1.87 18.92
CA ASN A 42 -14.58 1.86 17.51
C ASN A 42 -14.84 0.44 16.99
N THR A 43 -16.06 -0.04 17.19
CA THR A 43 -16.48 -1.41 16.84
C THR A 43 -16.39 -1.72 15.34
N VAL A 44 -16.56 -0.72 14.47
CA VAL A 44 -16.52 -0.91 13.02
C VAL A 44 -15.12 -1.31 12.57
N PHE A 45 -14.09 -0.56 12.94
CA PHE A 45 -12.72 -0.88 12.54
C PHE A 45 -12.20 -2.16 13.20
N ILE A 46 -12.62 -2.42 14.44
CA ILE A 46 -12.33 -3.70 15.10
C ILE A 46 -12.86 -4.84 14.24
N SER A 47 -14.13 -4.79 13.82
CA SER A 47 -14.76 -5.85 13.03
C SER A 47 -13.99 -6.17 11.74
N PHE A 48 -13.51 -5.14 11.03
CA PHE A 48 -12.70 -5.31 9.83
C PHE A 48 -11.32 -5.91 10.12
N LEU A 49 -10.62 -5.40 11.14
CA LEU A 49 -9.28 -5.89 11.48
C LEU A 49 -9.30 -7.30 12.09
N THR A 50 -10.42 -7.74 12.65
CA THR A 50 -10.60 -9.13 13.12
C THR A 50 -11.07 -10.10 12.05
N ASP A 51 -11.61 -9.60 10.94
CA ASP A 51 -12.03 -10.45 9.81
C ASP A 51 -10.80 -10.83 8.95
N ASP A 52 -10.42 -12.09 9.02
CA ASP A 52 -9.29 -12.63 8.26
C ASP A 52 -9.51 -12.55 6.75
N ILE A 53 -10.73 -12.74 6.26
CA ILE A 53 -11.04 -12.64 4.82
C ILE A 53 -10.86 -11.19 4.37
N TRP A 54 -11.31 -10.23 5.18
CA TRP A 54 -11.12 -8.83 4.88
C TRP A 54 -9.63 -8.44 4.89
N CYS A 55 -8.87 -8.92 5.88
CA CYS A 55 -7.43 -8.70 5.96
C CYS A 55 -6.68 -9.28 4.75
N VAL A 56 -7.05 -10.49 4.30
CA VAL A 56 -6.47 -11.11 3.10
C VAL A 56 -6.78 -10.29 1.85
N LYS A 57 -8.02 -9.79 1.69
CA LYS A 57 -8.38 -8.90 0.59
C LYS A 57 -7.57 -7.60 0.62
N MET A 58 -7.35 -7.03 1.80
CA MET A 58 -6.51 -5.83 1.96
C MET A 58 -5.05 -6.11 1.60
N ALA A 59 -4.47 -7.23 2.05
CA ALA A 59 -3.12 -7.63 1.70
C ALA A 59 -2.95 -7.81 0.19
N TYR A 60 -3.89 -8.50 -0.44
CA TYR A 60 -3.89 -8.66 -1.90
C TYR A 60 -3.97 -7.31 -2.64
N LEU A 61 -4.80 -6.39 -2.16
CA LEU A 61 -4.87 -5.04 -2.71
C LEU A 61 -3.56 -4.26 -2.52
N ALA A 62 -2.93 -4.38 -1.35
CA ALA A 62 -1.64 -3.76 -1.06
C ALA A 62 -0.55 -4.27 -2.02
N ASP A 63 -0.53 -5.57 -2.32
CA ASP A 63 0.38 -6.17 -3.31
C ASP A 63 0.16 -5.57 -4.71
N ILE A 64 -1.09 -5.47 -5.17
CA ILE A 64 -1.41 -4.83 -6.47
C ILE A 64 -0.86 -3.40 -6.51
N PHE A 65 -1.10 -2.61 -5.46
CA PHE A 65 -0.56 -1.26 -5.38
C PHE A 65 0.97 -1.24 -5.34
N ASN A 66 1.63 -2.17 -4.66
CA ASN A 66 3.09 -2.26 -4.63
C ASN A 66 3.67 -2.48 -6.03
N TYR A 67 3.07 -3.36 -6.83
CA TYR A 67 3.47 -3.58 -8.21
C TYR A 67 3.27 -2.33 -9.08
N LEU A 68 2.07 -1.72 -9.02
CA LEU A 68 1.77 -0.48 -9.74
C LEU A 68 2.78 0.63 -9.37
N ASN A 69 3.03 0.79 -8.07
CA ASN A 69 3.92 1.80 -7.53
C ASN A 69 5.35 1.62 -8.02
N SER A 70 5.82 0.37 -8.08
CA SER A 70 7.16 0.01 -8.55
C SER A 70 7.34 0.36 -10.03
N VAL A 71 6.34 0.05 -10.87
CA VAL A 71 6.39 0.38 -12.31
C VAL A 71 6.43 1.89 -12.51
N ASN A 72 5.58 2.64 -11.81
CA ASN A 72 5.55 4.09 -11.96
C ASN A 72 6.75 4.82 -11.38
N ALA A 73 7.25 4.41 -10.22
CA ALA A 73 8.51 4.93 -9.71
C ALA A 73 9.64 4.67 -10.71
N GLY A 74 9.65 3.49 -11.33
CA GLY A 74 10.57 3.12 -12.40
C GLY A 74 10.45 3.99 -13.66
N MET A 75 9.28 4.52 -14.00
CA MET A 75 9.08 5.40 -15.17
C MET A 75 9.41 6.88 -14.89
N GLN A 76 9.50 7.29 -13.62
CA GLN A 76 9.79 8.67 -13.21
C GLN A 76 11.29 8.91 -12.92
N GLY A 77 12.16 7.96 -13.27
CA GLY A 77 13.60 8.06 -13.02
C GLY A 77 14.30 9.06 -13.95
N LYS A 78 15.41 9.65 -13.47
CA LYS A 78 16.21 10.64 -14.23
C LYS A 78 16.81 10.11 -15.55
N ASN A 79 16.91 8.78 -15.71
CA ASN A 79 17.49 8.12 -16.88
C ASN A 79 16.43 7.46 -17.77
N GLU A 80 15.14 7.81 -17.60
CA GLU A 80 14.05 7.21 -18.36
C GLU A 80 13.77 7.93 -19.69
N ASN A 81 13.35 7.15 -20.67
CA ASN A 81 12.83 7.65 -21.94
C ASN A 81 11.57 6.88 -22.36
N ILE A 82 10.99 7.26 -23.50
CA ILE A 82 9.75 6.67 -23.99
C ILE A 82 9.88 5.16 -24.30
N LEU A 83 11.04 4.71 -24.78
CA LEU A 83 11.28 3.31 -25.10
C LEU A 83 11.36 2.48 -23.82
N THR A 84 12.18 2.90 -22.84
CA THR A 84 12.32 2.20 -21.56
C THR A 84 11.02 2.17 -20.75
N SER A 85 10.24 3.25 -20.80
CA SER A 85 8.92 3.31 -20.17
C SER A 85 7.92 2.38 -20.86
N THR A 86 7.95 2.32 -22.19
CA THR A 86 7.09 1.40 -22.98
C THR A 86 7.42 -0.06 -22.66
N ASP A 87 8.70 -0.42 -22.60
CA ASP A 87 9.13 -1.77 -22.23
C ASP A 87 8.63 -2.17 -20.84
N LYS A 88 8.72 -1.28 -19.85
CA LYS A 88 8.19 -1.51 -18.50
C LYS A 88 6.69 -1.74 -18.48
N LEU A 89 5.93 -0.96 -19.24
CA LEU A 89 4.48 -1.16 -19.38
C LEU A 89 4.16 -2.50 -20.04
N LEU A 90 4.87 -2.87 -21.10
CA LEU A 90 4.69 -4.16 -21.76
C LEU A 90 5.03 -5.34 -20.82
N THR A 91 6.11 -5.24 -20.06
CA THR A 91 6.46 -6.23 -19.03
C THR A 91 5.39 -6.33 -17.96
N PHE A 92 4.82 -5.20 -17.53
CA PHE A 92 3.72 -5.18 -16.57
C PHE A 92 2.48 -5.88 -17.11
N PHE A 93 2.04 -5.56 -18.33
CA PHE A 93 0.90 -6.22 -18.96
C PHE A 93 1.11 -7.72 -19.16
N LYS A 94 2.33 -8.16 -19.48
CA LYS A 94 2.68 -9.58 -19.58
C LYS A 94 2.58 -10.32 -18.25
N LYS A 95 2.78 -9.65 -17.12
CA LYS A 95 2.71 -10.28 -15.77
C LYS A 95 1.28 -10.36 -15.22
N ILE A 96 0.38 -9.52 -15.72
CA ILE A 96 -1.03 -9.52 -15.32
C ILE A 96 -1.84 -10.56 -16.10
N ARG A 97 -1.39 -10.90 -17.31
CA ARG A 97 -2.04 -11.86 -18.21
C ARG A 97 -1.55 -13.28 -17.94
#